data_AF-A0A7S4B150-F1
#
_entry.id   AF-A0A7S4B150-F1
#
_cell.length_a   1.000
_cell.length_b   1.000
_cell.length_c   1.000
_cell.angle_alpha   90.00
_cell.angle_beta   90.00
_cell.angle_gamma   90.00
#
_symmetry.space_group_name_H-M   'P 1'
#
loop_
_entity.id
_entity.type
_entity.pdbx_description
1 polymer ?
#
loop_
_entity_poly.entity_id
_entity_poly.type
_entity_poly.pdbx_seq_one_letter_code
_entity_poly.pdbx_strand_id
1 'polypeptide(L)'
;MFRWGPVPSARVSVLQHLSGAAIFFSSSFLRVGVARTGATRAAWPFDRQGPPCETWRLDHILFTRRTLRPKIVWSALESDPLACRVGLPNAHCPSDHLPVGASFEFAPPTAIDEPKRADIAARLKQLEAAQVEQVNRLHKALCDEEAQLSSPVLTGKDRKKSREQPPAEVMEFIRGKRQRQKALKLLQQSEREKFVRSLEGEAEQDMLDDVLRATRNVQIDEWIDGHVNA
;
A
#
# COMPACT_ATOMS: atom_id res chain seq x y z
N MET A 1 -49.86 8.71 5.55
CA MET A 1 -49.33 10.10 5.51
C MET A 1 -48.12 10.15 6.43
N PHE A 2 -46.93 9.83 5.92
CA PHE A 2 -45.72 9.71 6.75
C PHE A 2 -45.02 11.07 6.84
N ARG A 3 -44.95 11.63 8.06
CA ARG A 3 -44.15 12.81 8.35
C ARG A 3 -42.69 12.39 8.48
N TRP A 4 -41.86 12.82 7.53
CA TRP A 4 -40.41 12.81 7.68
C TRP A 4 -40.04 13.90 8.69
N GLY A 5 -39.59 13.49 9.88
CA GLY A 5 -38.96 14.40 10.84
C GLY A 5 -37.61 14.90 10.32
N PRO A 6 -37.11 16.05 10.81
CA PRO A 6 -35.81 16.55 10.43
C PRO A 6 -34.73 15.53 10.82
N VAL A 7 -33.97 15.08 9.83
CA VAL A 7 -32.75 14.30 10.05
C VAL A 7 -31.84 15.14 10.94
N PRO A 8 -31.42 14.66 12.13
CA PRO A 8 -30.44 15.36 12.93
C PRO A 8 -29.23 15.59 12.04
N SER A 9 -28.78 16.84 11.89
CA SER A 9 -27.51 17.13 11.25
C SER A 9 -26.43 16.55 12.17
N ALA A 10 -26.14 15.26 11.99
CA ALA A 10 -24.94 14.66 12.52
C ALA A 10 -23.82 15.58 12.06
N ARG A 11 -23.18 16.24 13.03
CA ARG A 11 -21.85 16.81 12.85
C ARG A 11 -20.99 15.62 12.44
N VAL A 12 -20.97 15.34 11.13
CA VAL A 12 -20.05 14.40 10.52
C VAL A 12 -18.70 14.90 10.99
N SER A 13 -18.10 14.14 11.89
CA SER A 13 -16.74 14.35 12.35
C SER A 13 -15.88 14.45 11.10
N VAL A 14 -15.53 15.68 10.71
CA VAL A 14 -14.63 15.96 9.58
C VAL A 14 -13.24 15.33 9.82
N LEU A 15 -12.98 14.86 11.04
CA LEU A 15 -11.81 14.10 11.43
C LEU A 15 -11.88 12.60 11.05
N GLN A 16 -13.05 12.02 10.75
CA GLN A 16 -13.20 10.59 10.44
C GLN A 16 -13.09 10.23 8.94
N HIS A 17 -12.98 11.21 8.03
CA HIS A 17 -12.87 10.93 6.59
C HIS A 17 -11.55 11.40 5.95
N LEU A 18 -10.65 11.99 6.74
CA LEU A 18 -9.27 12.28 6.33
C LEU A 18 -8.23 11.40 7.04
N SER A 19 -8.67 10.53 7.96
CA SER A 19 -7.89 9.46 8.59
C SER A 19 -7.77 8.24 7.67
N GLY A 20 -7.04 8.43 6.57
CA GLY A 20 -5.87 7.60 6.26
C GLY A 20 -5.97 6.08 6.09
N ALA A 21 -7.14 5.42 6.14
CA ALA A 21 -7.26 3.97 5.92
C ALA A 21 -6.89 3.53 4.49
N ALA A 22 -6.73 4.48 3.56
CA ALA A 22 -6.43 4.24 2.15
C ALA A 22 -5.00 4.63 1.70
N ILE A 23 -4.11 5.11 2.59
CA ILE A 23 -2.70 5.41 2.23
C ILE A 23 -1.71 4.77 3.23
N PHE A 24 -2.04 3.55 3.64
CA PHE A 24 -1.07 2.51 3.99
C PHE A 24 -1.32 1.24 3.15
N PHE A 25 -2.05 1.39 2.04
CA PHE A 25 -2.15 0.32 1.07
C PHE A 25 -0.81 0.23 0.31
N SER A 26 -0.18 -0.93 0.43
CA SER A 26 0.97 -1.39 -0.35
C SER A 26 2.38 -1.12 0.20
N SER A 27 2.65 -1.45 1.46
CA SER A 27 4.03 -1.87 1.79
C SER A 27 4.20 -2.90 2.91
N SER A 28 3.17 -3.67 3.28
CA SER A 28 3.46 -5.06 3.69
C SER A 28 3.86 -5.86 2.44
N PHE A 29 4.90 -5.39 1.74
CA PHE A 29 5.63 -6.22 0.80
C PHE A 29 6.25 -7.28 1.69
N LEU A 30 5.64 -8.47 1.72
CA LEU A 30 6.37 -9.67 2.10
C LEU A 30 7.71 -9.58 1.37
N ARG A 31 8.79 -9.38 2.13
CA ARG A 31 10.13 -9.20 1.58
C ARG A 31 10.60 -10.55 1.10
N VAL A 32 10.12 -10.91 -0.09
CA VAL A 32 10.40 -12.19 -0.70
C VAL A 32 11.70 -12.11 -1.49
N GLY A 33 12.61 -13.03 -1.18
CA GLY A 33 13.65 -13.45 -2.08
C GLY A 33 13.08 -14.33 -3.18
N VAL A 34 13.74 -14.30 -4.32
CA VAL A 34 13.49 -15.24 -5.42
C VAL A 34 14.72 -16.14 -5.48
N ALA A 35 14.55 -17.44 -5.29
CA ALA A 35 15.62 -18.37 -5.59
C ALA A 35 15.79 -18.38 -7.11
N ARG A 36 16.98 -18.00 -7.59
CA ARG A 36 17.24 -17.91 -9.03
C ARG A 36 17.36 -19.30 -9.63
N THR A 37 16.22 -19.87 -9.97
CA THR A 37 16.10 -21.07 -10.79
C THR A 37 16.53 -20.74 -12.22
N GLY A 38 17.10 -21.73 -12.90
CA GLY A 38 17.39 -21.64 -14.33
C GLY A 38 16.11 -21.63 -15.18
N ALA A 39 16.25 -21.71 -16.50
CA ALA A 39 15.07 -21.86 -17.38
C ALA A 39 14.38 -23.21 -17.16
N THR A 40 13.06 -23.23 -17.05
CA THR A 40 12.27 -24.42 -16.70
C THR A 40 11.38 -24.89 -17.83
N ARG A 41 11.23 -24.10 -18.89
CA ARG A 41 10.41 -24.42 -20.04
C ARG A 41 11.19 -24.23 -21.33
N ALA A 42 11.05 -25.17 -22.26
CA ALA A 42 11.61 -25.10 -23.61
C ALA A 42 10.53 -25.46 -24.64
N ALA A 43 10.27 -24.58 -25.60
CA ALA A 43 9.28 -24.82 -26.66
C ALA A 43 9.60 -23.99 -27.90
N TRP A 44 8.96 -24.30 -29.02
CA TRP A 44 9.05 -23.47 -30.21
C TRP A 44 8.22 -22.18 -30.03
N PRO A 45 8.75 -21.02 -30.44
CA PRO A 45 7.96 -19.80 -30.47
C PRO A 45 6.82 -19.94 -31.49
N PHE A 46 5.76 -19.17 -31.29
CA PHE A 46 4.53 -19.28 -32.08
C PHE A 46 4.75 -19.11 -33.59
N ASP A 47 5.75 -18.32 -33.99
CA ASP A 47 6.05 -17.93 -35.37
C ASP A 47 7.17 -18.74 -36.04
N ARG A 48 7.82 -19.66 -35.32
CA ARG A 48 8.90 -20.49 -35.86
C ARG A 48 8.85 -21.90 -35.31
N GLN A 49 8.78 -22.88 -36.20
CA GLN A 49 8.96 -24.29 -35.86
C GLN A 49 10.39 -24.74 -36.20
N GLY A 50 10.99 -25.53 -35.32
CA GLY A 50 12.32 -26.13 -35.51
C GLY A 50 13.34 -25.72 -34.44
N PRO A 51 14.42 -26.50 -34.29
CA PRO A 51 15.45 -26.25 -33.27
C PRO A 51 16.28 -24.99 -33.56
N PRO A 52 16.86 -24.35 -32.54
CA PRO A 52 16.67 -24.64 -31.12
C PRO A 52 15.34 -24.10 -30.59
N CYS A 53 14.80 -24.73 -29.54
CA CYS A 53 13.65 -24.19 -28.82
C CYS A 53 14.05 -22.94 -28.04
N GLU A 54 13.10 -22.03 -27.84
CA GLU A 54 13.25 -20.92 -26.90
C GLU A 54 13.06 -21.43 -25.48
N THR A 55 13.78 -20.83 -24.54
CA THR A 55 13.73 -21.22 -23.12
C THR A 55 13.23 -20.08 -22.25
N TRP A 56 12.34 -20.38 -21.30
CA TRP A 56 11.76 -19.38 -20.39
C TRP A 56 11.95 -19.75 -18.92
N ARG A 57 11.97 -18.72 -18.07
CA ARG A 57 11.99 -18.80 -16.61
C ARG A 57 10.64 -18.40 -16.07
N LEU A 58 9.71 -19.34 -15.99
CA LEU A 58 8.34 -19.07 -15.55
C LEU A 58 8.09 -19.52 -14.11
N ASP A 59 8.86 -20.51 -13.64
CA ASP A 59 8.68 -21.08 -12.33
C ASP A 59 9.68 -20.48 -11.34
N HIS A 60 9.16 -20.03 -10.20
CA HIS A 60 9.93 -19.32 -9.18
C HIS A 60 9.65 -19.88 -7.79
N ILE A 61 10.70 -20.02 -6.99
CA ILE A 61 10.58 -20.29 -5.55
C ILE A 61 10.75 -18.96 -4.83
N LEU A 62 9.66 -18.49 -4.22
CA LEU A 62 9.66 -17.32 -3.35
C LEU A 62 9.97 -17.76 -1.92
N PHE A 63 10.85 -17.04 -1.24
CA PHE A 63 11.23 -17.35 0.15
C PHE A 63 11.38 -16.08 0.98
N THR A 64 11.27 -16.18 2.30
CA THR A 64 11.55 -15.06 3.19
C THR A 64 13.06 -14.91 3.41
N ARG A 65 13.63 -13.74 3.06
CA ARG A 65 15.07 -13.48 3.24
C ARG A 65 15.49 -13.43 4.70
N ARG A 66 14.52 -13.19 5.60
CA ARG A 66 14.74 -13.07 7.04
C ARG A 66 15.18 -14.37 7.67
N THR A 67 14.50 -15.47 7.33
CA THR A 67 14.69 -16.74 8.02
C THR A 67 15.21 -17.85 7.13
N LEU A 68 15.27 -17.64 5.81
CA LEU A 68 15.74 -18.65 4.88
C LEU A 68 16.87 -18.09 4.03
N ARG A 69 17.99 -18.82 4.02
CA ARG A 69 19.13 -18.54 3.13
C ARG A 69 19.27 -19.67 2.12
N PRO A 70 19.15 -19.41 0.81
CA PRO A 70 19.31 -20.46 -0.19
C PRO A 70 20.74 -20.99 -0.15
N LYS A 71 20.90 -22.30 0.02
CA LYS A 71 22.20 -23.00 -0.02
C LYS A 71 22.43 -23.64 -1.37
N ILE A 72 21.41 -24.34 -1.86
CA ILE A 72 21.46 -25.09 -3.10
C ILE A 72 20.21 -24.73 -3.89
N VAL A 73 20.38 -24.45 -5.17
CA VAL A 73 19.28 -24.33 -6.13
C VAL A 73 19.55 -25.35 -7.22
N TRP A 74 18.54 -26.13 -7.58
CA TRP A 74 18.66 -27.09 -8.67
C TRP A 74 18.95 -26.36 -9.97
N SER A 75 19.88 -26.92 -10.74
CA SER A 75 20.10 -26.49 -12.12
C SER A 75 18.90 -26.93 -12.97
N ALA A 76 18.52 -26.12 -13.94
CA ALA A 76 17.33 -26.35 -14.76
C ALA A 76 17.75 -26.73 -16.20
N LEU A 77 17.14 -26.16 -17.23
CA LEU A 77 17.41 -26.47 -18.64
C LEU A 77 18.86 -26.26 -19.07
N GLU A 78 19.63 -25.45 -18.35
CA GLU A 78 21.06 -25.30 -18.58
C GLU A 78 21.83 -26.64 -18.46
N SER A 79 21.20 -27.64 -17.86
CA SER A 79 21.73 -29.01 -17.67
C SER A 79 21.09 -30.06 -18.59
N ASP A 80 20.13 -29.67 -19.43
CA ASP A 80 19.42 -30.57 -20.35
C ASP A 80 19.48 -30.05 -21.80
N PRO A 81 20.57 -30.33 -22.53
CA PRO A 81 20.74 -29.91 -23.92
C PRO A 81 19.70 -30.54 -24.87
N LEU A 82 19.15 -31.71 -24.51
CA LEU A 82 18.14 -32.37 -25.34
C LEU A 82 16.84 -31.57 -25.29
N ALA A 83 16.36 -31.22 -24.09
CA ALA A 83 15.19 -30.38 -23.92
C ALA A 83 15.34 -29.00 -24.59
N CYS A 84 16.52 -28.37 -24.51
CA CYS A 84 16.78 -27.13 -25.24
C CYS A 84 16.68 -27.28 -26.78
N ARG A 85 16.99 -28.47 -27.30
CA ARG A 85 16.97 -28.73 -28.74
C ARG A 85 15.59 -29.15 -29.24
N VAL A 86 14.92 -30.08 -28.56
CA VAL A 86 13.67 -30.70 -29.04
C VAL A 86 12.42 -30.17 -28.32
N GLY A 87 12.60 -29.41 -27.26
CA GLY A 87 11.54 -28.88 -26.42
C GLY A 87 11.09 -29.84 -25.33
N LEU A 88 10.10 -29.37 -24.56
CA LEU A 88 9.35 -30.12 -23.57
C LEU A 88 7.85 -30.08 -23.95
N PRO A 89 7.09 -31.16 -23.69
CA PRO A 89 7.56 -32.46 -23.20
C PRO A 89 8.34 -33.24 -24.27
N ASN A 90 9.11 -34.25 -23.85
CA ASN A 90 9.82 -35.17 -24.73
C ASN A 90 9.88 -36.60 -24.14
N ALA A 91 10.59 -37.51 -24.81
CA ALA A 91 10.66 -38.92 -24.40
C ALA A 91 11.24 -39.15 -22.99
N HIS A 92 12.06 -38.22 -22.48
CA HIS A 92 12.67 -38.32 -21.15
C HIS A 92 11.96 -37.47 -20.09
N CYS A 93 11.25 -36.41 -20.51
CA CYS A 93 10.52 -35.52 -19.62
C CYS A 93 9.06 -35.40 -20.09
N PRO A 94 8.09 -36.03 -19.42
CA PRO A 94 6.69 -36.04 -19.85
C PRO A 94 5.94 -34.72 -19.55
N SER A 95 6.57 -33.77 -18.86
CA SER A 95 6.01 -32.45 -18.57
C SER A 95 6.62 -31.39 -19.49
N ASP A 96 5.86 -30.35 -19.79
CA ASP A 96 6.31 -29.13 -20.45
C ASP A 96 7.11 -28.19 -19.53
N HIS A 97 7.21 -28.53 -18.24
CA HIS A 97 8.01 -27.84 -17.23
C HIS A 97 9.03 -28.79 -16.58
N LEU A 98 10.23 -28.28 -16.30
CA LEU A 98 11.20 -28.94 -15.42
C LEU A 98 10.88 -28.65 -13.95
N PRO A 99 11.16 -29.60 -13.03
CA PRO A 99 11.02 -29.36 -11.61
C PRO A 99 11.97 -28.26 -11.13
N VAL A 100 11.47 -27.38 -10.28
CA VAL A 100 12.27 -26.42 -9.52
C VAL A 100 12.51 -26.94 -8.11
N GLY A 101 13.75 -26.83 -7.64
CA GLY A 101 14.13 -27.25 -6.29
C GLY A 101 15.12 -26.29 -5.67
N ALA A 102 14.98 -26.05 -4.38
CA ALA A 102 15.95 -25.31 -3.59
C ALA A 102 16.03 -25.87 -2.17
N SER A 103 17.23 -25.88 -1.59
CA SER A 103 17.48 -26.15 -0.19
C SER A 103 17.84 -24.85 0.52
N PHE A 104 17.26 -24.65 1.70
CA PHE A 104 17.45 -23.45 2.50
C PHE A 104 18.05 -23.81 3.85
N GLU A 105 18.98 -22.98 4.31
CA GLU A 105 19.38 -22.94 5.71
C GLU A 105 18.43 -22.02 6.46
N PHE A 106 17.92 -22.51 7.59
CA PHE A 106 17.12 -21.70 8.50
C PHE A 106 18.03 -20.81 9.34
N ALA A 107 17.80 -19.51 9.27
CA ALA A 107 18.36 -18.52 10.18
C ALA A 107 17.25 -18.06 11.13
N PRO A 108 17.45 -18.10 12.46
CA PRO A 108 16.47 -17.52 13.36
C PRO A 108 16.31 -16.02 13.07
N PRO A 109 15.09 -15.47 13.17
CA PRO A 109 14.87 -14.04 13.09
C PRO A 109 15.83 -13.27 14.01
N THR A 110 16.50 -12.25 13.49
CA THR A 110 17.20 -11.29 14.34
C THR A 110 16.18 -10.58 15.23
N ALA A 111 16.32 -10.74 16.54
CA ALA A 111 15.52 -10.00 17.51
C ALA A 111 15.97 -8.54 17.51
N ILE A 112 15.01 -7.63 17.63
CA ILE A 112 15.31 -6.21 17.88
C ILE A 112 15.32 -6.01 19.38
N ASP A 113 16.36 -5.34 19.87
CA ASP A 113 16.46 -4.97 21.27
C ASP A 113 15.32 -4.03 21.68
N GLU A 114 14.82 -4.21 22.89
CA GLU A 114 13.68 -3.43 23.40
C GLU A 114 13.91 -1.91 23.38
N PRO A 115 15.12 -1.38 23.69
CA PRO A 115 15.39 0.06 23.55
C PRO A 115 15.23 0.56 22.11
N LYS A 116 15.66 -0.23 21.12
CA LYS A 116 15.55 0.14 19.70
C LYS A 116 14.09 0.07 19.23
N ARG A 117 13.34 -0.92 19.71
CA ARG A 117 11.88 -1.00 19.51
C ARG A 117 11.17 0.24 20.05
N ALA A 118 11.49 0.65 21.28
CA ALA A 118 10.91 1.83 21.91
C ALA A 118 11.26 3.13 21.14
N ASP A 119 12.50 3.27 20.65
CA ASP A 119 12.91 4.41 19.82
C ASP A 119 12.10 4.52 18.53
N ILE A 120 11.98 3.42 17.77
CA ILE A 120 11.22 3.39 16.51
C ILE A 120 9.75 3.77 16.77
N ALA A 121 9.14 3.21 17.81
CA ALA A 121 7.76 3.53 18.21
C ALA A 121 7.60 5.00 18.60
N ALA A 122 8.55 5.57 19.34
CA ALA A 122 8.54 6.98 19.73
C ALA A 122 8.66 7.91 18.51
N ARG A 123 9.56 7.61 17.59
CA ARG A 123 9.76 8.37 16.34
C ARG A 123 8.53 8.29 15.43
N LEU A 124 7.90 7.12 15.34
CA LEU A 124 6.64 6.95 14.61
C LEU A 124 5.53 7.83 15.21
N LYS A 125 5.34 7.79 16.54
CA LYS A 125 4.35 8.61 17.24
C LYS A 125 4.59 10.10 17.05
N GLN A 126 5.85 10.55 17.07
CA GLN A 126 6.22 11.94 16.79
C GLN A 126 5.87 12.34 15.36
N LEU A 127 6.18 11.49 14.37
CA LEU A 127 5.82 11.72 12.97
C LEU A 127 4.30 11.85 12.80
N GLU A 128 3.54 10.94 13.38
CA GLU A 128 2.07 10.97 13.33
C GLU A 128 1.49 12.24 13.98
N ALA A 129 2.00 12.62 15.16
CA ALA A 129 1.57 13.85 15.83
C ALA A 129 1.84 15.10 14.97
N ALA A 130 3.02 15.18 14.34
CA ALA A 130 3.35 16.28 13.44
C ALA A 130 2.41 16.32 12.22
N GLN A 131 2.06 15.16 11.65
CA GLN A 131 1.16 15.08 10.50
C GLN A 131 -0.28 15.46 10.86
N VAL A 132 -0.77 15.05 12.05
CA VAL A 132 -2.07 15.48 12.57
C VAL A 132 -2.10 16.99 12.75
N GLU A 133 -1.03 17.57 13.30
CA GLU A 133 -0.93 19.01 13.48
C GLU A 133 -0.96 19.76 12.13
N GLN A 134 -0.21 19.30 11.13
CA GLN A 134 -0.23 19.88 9.78
C GLN A 134 -1.64 19.86 9.16
N VAL A 135 -2.37 18.75 9.31
CA VAL A 135 -3.76 18.62 8.83
C VAL A 135 -4.67 19.61 9.54
N ASN A 136 -4.57 19.71 10.87
CA ASN A 136 -5.38 20.64 11.66
C ASN A 136 -5.09 22.10 11.29
N ARG A 137 -3.81 22.46 11.09
CA ARG A 137 -3.41 23.80 10.63
C ARG A 137 -3.99 24.12 9.25
N LEU A 138 -3.88 23.21 8.29
CA LEU A 138 -4.46 23.39 6.96
C LEU A 138 -5.99 23.49 7.01
N HIS A 139 -6.64 22.66 7.83
CA HIS A 139 -8.09 22.70 7.99
C HIS A 139 -8.55 24.04 8.56
N LYS A 140 -7.90 24.53 9.62
CA LYS A 140 -8.19 25.85 10.20
C LYS A 140 -8.04 26.95 9.15
N ALA A 141 -6.93 26.98 8.41
CA ALA A 141 -6.71 27.97 7.36
C ALA A 141 -7.79 27.94 6.27
N LEU A 142 -8.20 26.74 5.83
CA LEU A 142 -9.27 26.58 4.85
C LEU A 142 -10.64 27.05 5.37
N CYS A 143 -10.95 26.80 6.65
CA CYS A 143 -12.18 27.28 7.27
C CYS A 143 -12.20 28.81 7.38
N ASP A 144 -11.07 29.43 7.75
CA ASP A 144 -10.94 30.89 7.84
C ASP A 144 -11.12 31.55 6.46
N GLU A 145 -10.54 30.99 5.40
CA GLU A 145 -10.74 31.44 4.01
C GLU A 145 -12.19 31.23 3.52
N GLU A 146 -12.81 30.10 3.85
CA GLU A 146 -14.20 29.80 3.48
C GLU A 146 -15.19 30.76 4.15
N ALA A 147 -14.92 31.17 5.40
CA ALA A 147 -15.71 32.17 6.11
C ALA A 147 -15.60 33.56 5.46
N GLN A 148 -14.45 33.92 4.90
CA GLN A 148 -14.27 35.19 4.18
C GLN A 148 -15.08 35.22 2.87
N LEU A 149 -15.09 34.11 2.13
CA LEU A 149 -15.87 33.97 0.89
C LEU A 149 -17.39 33.92 1.14
N SER A 150 -17.82 33.50 2.34
CA SER A 150 -19.23 33.36 2.72
C SER A 150 -19.83 34.63 3.35
N SER A 151 -19.11 35.76 3.35
CA SER A 151 -19.64 37.03 3.85
C SER A 151 -20.88 37.48 3.07
N PRO A 152 -21.87 38.10 3.73
CA PRO A 152 -23.26 38.07 3.29
C PRO A 152 -23.51 39.07 2.17
N VAL A 153 -23.48 38.59 0.93
CA VAL A 153 -24.18 39.24 -0.18
C VAL A 153 -25.39 38.38 -0.49
N LEU A 154 -26.57 38.99 -0.38
CA LEU A 154 -27.90 38.48 -0.74
C LEU A 154 -28.71 37.77 0.36
N THR A 155 -29.12 38.56 1.36
CA THR A 155 -30.47 38.45 1.93
C THR A 155 -31.51 38.85 0.86
N GLY A 156 -31.76 37.98 -0.11
CA GLY A 156 -32.74 38.21 -1.18
C GLY A 156 -33.55 36.95 -1.45
N LYS A 157 -34.77 36.91 -0.91
CA LYS A 157 -35.78 35.91 -1.26
C LYS A 157 -36.02 35.99 -2.78
N ASP A 158 -35.67 34.95 -3.53
CA ASP A 158 -36.58 34.36 -4.51
C ASP A 158 -36.06 33.00 -4.99
N ARG A 159 -36.80 31.96 -4.63
CA ARG A 159 -36.51 30.56 -4.98
C ARG A 159 -37.06 30.27 -6.38
N LYS A 160 -36.21 30.33 -7.40
CA LYS A 160 -36.41 29.57 -8.65
C LYS A 160 -35.15 28.75 -8.94
N LYS A 161 -35.29 27.41 -8.88
CA LYS A 161 -34.22 26.43 -9.09
C LYS A 161 -33.78 26.41 -10.56
N SER A 162 -32.84 27.25 -10.96
CA SER A 162 -32.01 27.01 -12.14
C SER A 162 -30.76 26.21 -11.72
N ARG A 163 -30.29 25.30 -12.59
CA ARG A 163 -29.00 24.58 -12.44
C ARG A 163 -27.84 25.54 -12.71
N GLU A 164 -27.72 26.61 -11.93
CA GLU A 164 -26.60 27.54 -12.07
C GLU A 164 -25.33 26.92 -11.48
N GLN A 165 -24.26 26.97 -12.27
CA GLN A 165 -22.94 26.58 -11.82
C GLN A 165 -22.50 27.51 -10.68
N PRO A 166 -21.68 27.03 -9.72
CA PRO A 166 -21.20 27.87 -8.63
C PRO A 166 -20.42 29.08 -9.16
N PRO A 167 -20.40 30.21 -8.43
CA PRO A 167 -19.60 31.37 -8.80
C PRO A 167 -18.13 31.00 -9.07
N ALA A 168 -17.49 31.68 -10.02
CA ALA A 168 -16.11 31.39 -10.43
C ALA A 168 -15.13 31.39 -9.24
N GLU A 169 -15.30 32.34 -8.32
CA GLU A 169 -14.50 32.47 -7.08
C GLU A 169 -14.62 31.24 -6.17
N VAL A 170 -15.84 30.70 -6.02
CA VAL A 170 -16.08 29.48 -5.24
C VAL A 170 -15.43 28.27 -5.91
N MET A 171 -15.47 28.21 -7.25
CA MET A 171 -14.82 27.14 -8.01
C MET A 171 -13.29 27.19 -7.90
N GLU A 172 -12.70 28.38 -7.92
CA GLU A 172 -11.26 28.57 -7.69
C GLU A 172 -10.85 28.17 -6.28
N PHE A 173 -11.63 28.57 -5.25
CA PHE A 173 -11.41 28.12 -3.88
C PHE A 173 -11.45 26.60 -3.76
N ILE A 174 -12.46 25.94 -4.33
CA ILE A 174 -12.58 24.47 -4.32
C ILE A 174 -11.36 23.81 -5.00
N ARG A 175 -10.91 24.34 -6.13
CA ARG A 175 -9.72 23.83 -6.83
C ARG A 175 -8.46 24.01 -5.98
N GLY A 176 -8.25 25.20 -5.41
CA GLY A 176 -7.12 25.50 -4.53
C GLY A 176 -7.11 24.67 -3.25
N LYS A 177 -8.27 24.44 -2.64
CA LYS A 177 -8.48 23.54 -1.48
C LYS A 177 -8.02 22.11 -1.81
N ARG A 178 -8.49 21.56 -2.94
CA ARG A 178 -8.08 20.22 -3.41
C ARG A 178 -6.58 20.14 -3.70
N GLN A 179 -6.00 21.15 -4.32
CA GLN A 179 -4.56 21.20 -4.62
C GLN A 179 -3.73 21.21 -3.34
N ARG A 180 -4.07 22.05 -2.35
CA ARG A 180 -3.36 22.11 -1.05
C ARG A 180 -3.49 20.80 -0.27
N GLN A 181 -4.68 20.21 -0.24
CA GLN A 181 -4.88 18.89 0.38
C GLN A 181 -4.06 17.80 -0.32
N LYS A 182 -4.01 17.79 -1.66
CA LYS A 182 -3.16 16.86 -2.43
C LYS A 182 -1.67 17.07 -2.14
N ALA A 183 -1.23 18.32 -2.10
CA ALA A 183 0.16 18.67 -1.80
C ALA A 183 0.57 18.20 -0.39
N LEU A 184 -0.29 18.43 0.63
CA LEU A 184 -0.04 17.96 1.98
C LEU A 184 0.06 16.43 2.04
N LYS A 185 -0.85 15.70 1.35
CA LYS A 185 -0.79 14.23 1.28
C LYS A 185 0.52 13.73 0.67
N LEU A 186 1.00 14.35 -0.42
CA LEU A 186 2.26 13.99 -1.06
C LEU A 186 3.47 14.28 -0.15
N LEU A 187 3.45 15.41 0.57
CA LEU A 187 4.48 15.74 1.55
C LEU A 187 4.54 14.68 2.66
N GLN A 188 3.40 14.36 3.27
CA GLN A 188 3.30 13.36 4.32
C GLN A 188 3.70 11.97 3.86
N GLN A 189 3.37 11.61 2.62
CA GLN A 189 3.85 10.38 1.99
C GLN A 189 5.38 10.36 1.91
N SER A 190 5.99 11.44 1.41
CA SER A 190 7.46 11.53 1.32
C SER A 190 8.14 11.44 2.69
N GLU A 191 7.57 12.05 3.73
CA GLU A 191 8.09 11.94 5.10
C GLU A 191 8.02 10.50 5.63
N ARG A 192 6.91 9.79 5.39
CA ARG A 192 6.77 8.37 5.76
C ARG A 192 7.77 7.50 5.00
N GLU A 193 7.95 7.72 3.71
CA GLU A 193 8.95 7.00 2.91
C GLU A 193 10.37 7.25 3.44
N LYS A 194 10.70 8.49 3.81
CA LYS A 194 11.99 8.83 4.45
C LYS A 194 12.15 8.11 5.79
N PHE A 195 11.09 8.06 6.60
CA PHE A 195 11.10 7.33 7.87
C PHE A 195 11.38 5.83 7.66
N VAL A 196 10.66 5.16 6.75
CA VAL A 196 10.87 3.73 6.44
C VAL A 196 12.28 3.48 5.89
N ARG A 197 12.81 4.37 5.05
CA ARG A 197 14.19 4.28 4.53
C ARG A 197 15.25 4.52 5.60
N SER A 198 14.91 5.21 6.69
CA SER A 198 15.83 5.45 7.81
C SER A 198 15.94 4.26 8.77
N LEU A 199 15.11 3.24 8.62
CA LEU A 199 15.19 2.01 9.41
C LEU A 199 16.32 1.12 8.90
N GLU A 200 17.14 0.62 9.82
CA GLU A 200 18.32 -0.18 9.54
C GLU A 200 17.95 -1.67 9.37
N GLY A 201 17.67 -2.04 8.13
CA GLY A 201 17.47 -3.45 7.75
C GLY A 201 16.03 -3.95 7.90
N GLU A 202 15.85 -5.24 7.60
CA GLU A 202 14.52 -5.85 7.47
C GLU A 202 13.82 -6.05 8.83
N ALA A 203 14.58 -6.32 9.90
CA ALA A 203 14.00 -6.55 11.22
C ALA A 203 13.20 -5.34 11.71
N GLU A 204 13.77 -4.14 11.64
CA GLU A 204 13.11 -2.89 12.05
C GLU A 204 11.86 -2.57 11.24
N GLN A 205 11.91 -2.86 9.95
CA GLN A 205 10.79 -2.66 9.05
C GLN A 205 9.65 -3.66 9.35
N ASP A 206 9.98 -4.90 9.70
CA ASP A 206 8.99 -5.90 10.15
C ASP A 206 8.37 -5.49 11.50
N MET A 207 9.16 -4.96 12.43
CA MET A 207 8.64 -4.44 13.69
C MET A 207 7.67 -3.28 13.45
N LEU A 208 7.99 -2.38 12.52
CA LEU A 208 7.09 -1.31 12.13
C LEU A 208 5.76 -1.89 11.59
N ASP A 209 5.83 -2.90 10.73
CA ASP A 209 4.64 -3.59 10.22
C ASP A 209 3.82 -4.22 11.35
N ASP A 210 4.46 -4.85 12.35
CA ASP A 210 3.79 -5.43 13.51
C ASP A 210 3.10 -4.35 14.36
N VAL A 211 3.76 -3.22 14.62
CA VAL A 211 3.17 -2.08 15.34
C VAL A 211 1.95 -1.54 14.58
N LEU A 212 2.08 -1.33 13.28
CA LEU A 212 0.99 -0.82 12.44
C LEU A 212 -0.20 -1.80 12.38
N ARG A 213 0.06 -3.11 12.33
CA ARG A 213 -0.98 -4.15 12.42
C ARG A 213 -1.68 -4.11 13.76
N ALA A 214 -0.93 -4.01 14.86
CA ALA A 214 -1.51 -3.93 16.20
C ALA A 214 -2.41 -2.70 16.34
N THR A 215 -1.98 -1.52 15.89
CA THR A 215 -2.78 -0.29 15.92
C THR A 215 -4.05 -0.40 15.08
N ARG A 216 -3.97 -1.07 13.91
CA ARG A 216 -5.13 -1.25 13.02
C ARG A 216 -6.22 -2.13 13.65
N ASN A 217 -5.84 -3.20 14.33
CA ASN A 217 -6.82 -4.10 14.95
C ASN A 217 -7.61 -3.39 16.06
N VAL A 218 -6.94 -2.57 16.88
CA VAL A 218 -7.60 -1.78 17.94
C VAL A 218 -8.67 -0.84 17.39
N GLN A 219 -8.39 -0.15 16.27
CA GLN A 219 -9.36 0.78 15.67
C GLN A 219 -10.60 0.08 15.09
N ILE A 220 -10.47 -1.16 14.62
CA ILE A 220 -11.59 -1.93 14.08
C ILE A 220 -12.52 -2.36 15.21
N ASP A 221 -11.95 -2.83 16.33
CA ASP A 221 -12.73 -3.29 17.48
C ASP A 221 -13.52 -2.13 18.11
N GLU A 222 -12.90 -0.96 18.29
CA GLU A 222 -13.59 0.24 18.79
C GLU A 222 -14.72 0.71 17.86
N TRP A 223 -14.57 0.54 16.54
CA TRP A 223 -15.61 0.89 15.57
C TRP A 223 -16.81 -0.07 15.62
N ILE A 224 -16.55 -1.37 15.78
CA ILE A 224 -17.59 -2.39 15.92
C ILE A 224 -18.40 -2.15 17.20
N ASP A 225 -17.73 -1.95 18.33
CA ASP A 225 -18.39 -1.74 19.62
C ASP A 225 -19.21 -0.43 19.66
N GLY A 226 -18.76 0.60 18.96
CA GLY A 226 -19.48 1.86 18.83
C GLY A 226 -20.71 1.81 17.92
N HIS A 227 -20.87 0.78 17.07
CA HIS A 227 -22.04 0.58 16.21
C HIS A 227 -23.00 -0.48 16.74
N VAL A 228 -22.55 -1.38 17.60
CA VAL A 228 -23.43 -2.38 18.26
C VAL A 228 -24.21 -1.76 19.43
N ASN A 229 -23.69 -0.70 20.05
CA ASN A 229 -24.28 -0.05 21.22
C ASN A 229 -25.03 1.27 20.93
N ALA A 230 -25.27 1.61 19.65
CA ALA A 230 -25.98 2.82 19.21
C ALA A 230 -27.27 2.46 18.45
#